data_AF-A0A7J8NUG6-F1
#
_entry.id   AF-A0A7J8NUG6-F1
#
_cell.length_a   1.000
_cell.length_b   1.000
_cell.length_c   1.000
_cell.angle_alpha   90.00
_cell.angle_beta   90.00
_cell.angle_gamma   90.00
#
_symmetry.space_group_name_H-M   'P 1'
#
loop_
_entity.id
_entity.type
_entity.pdbx_description
1 polymer ?
#
loop_
_entity_poly.entity_id
_entity_poly.type
_entity_poly.pdbx_seq_one_letter_code
_entity_poly.pdbx_strand_id
1 'polypeptide(L)'
;MKPDYADAHCDLGSALHALGEDERAIEVFQKAIDLKPGHVDALYNLGGLYMDLGRFQRASEMYTRVLAVWPNHWRAQLNKAVSLLGAGETEEAKKALKEALKMTNRVELHDAIYHLKQLQKKKVKSNGGGNGEGAFVIVEPSKFKTVGEKTTLRQDLGSAIQIRAFQRITRLSRCNVDLLKKEMNEIDVPVTYSGGGGPQKSIRKPNLEGILRRLLSFLKPETFQGAVKAINERILSVLDETGSGRVDLGMFYAVLAPICNGPPNKRKRIAFDALLWRPVNEGSSQIRKVDAVQYIKWLRAIYVPSHGISEILEVHGETDSSMVSFSEFLTMFDDPDWGFGIMSTLLKLENGDRNRHGRRVCAVCRYPVIGSRFREVKSHFSLCNQCYSEGKVPPSFKQDEYKFKEYGSEAEAMKDKCMYFTLQSHKSP
;
A
#
# COMPACT_ATOMS: atom_id res chain seq x y z
N MET A 1 -22.00 -14.48 32.43
CA MET A 1 -21.60 -13.10 32.09
C MET A 1 -21.75 -12.91 30.58
N LYS A 2 -22.23 -11.74 30.11
CA LYS A 2 -22.62 -11.53 28.71
C LYS A 2 -21.41 -11.51 27.75
N PRO A 3 -21.49 -12.14 26.56
CA PRO A 3 -20.45 -12.09 25.52
C PRO A 3 -20.04 -10.67 25.10
N ASP A 4 -20.99 -9.73 25.15
CA ASP A 4 -20.84 -8.33 24.71
C ASP A 4 -19.69 -7.57 25.38
N TYR A 5 -19.24 -7.98 26.57
CA TYR A 5 -18.16 -7.29 27.29
C TYR A 5 -16.78 -7.62 26.70
N ALA A 6 -16.61 -8.82 26.14
CA ALA A 6 -15.35 -9.22 25.52
C ALA A 6 -15.14 -8.51 24.18
N ASP A 7 -16.22 -8.36 23.38
CA ASP A 7 -16.19 -7.61 22.13
C ASP A 7 -15.86 -6.13 22.40
N ALA A 8 -16.47 -5.50 23.42
CA ALA A 8 -16.16 -4.13 23.83
C ALA A 8 -14.70 -3.93 24.27
N HIS A 9 -14.13 -4.90 25.01
CA HIS A 9 -12.70 -4.87 25.33
C HIS A 9 -11.83 -5.06 24.08
N CYS A 10 -12.23 -5.92 23.13
CA CYS A 10 -11.50 -6.07 21.86
C CYS A 10 -11.47 -4.75 21.05
N ASP A 11 -12.58 -4.04 20.99
CA ASP A 11 -12.66 -2.74 20.32
C ASP A 11 -11.81 -1.68 21.02
N LEU A 12 -11.86 -1.63 22.37
CA LEU A 12 -11.03 -0.73 23.16
C LEU A 12 -9.52 -1.01 22.96
N GLY A 13 -9.11 -2.28 22.97
CA GLY A 13 -7.72 -2.65 22.72
C GLY A 13 -7.26 -2.21 21.32
N SER A 14 -8.14 -2.34 20.33
CA SER A 14 -7.87 -1.89 18.96
C SER A 14 -7.71 -0.37 18.86
N ALA A 15 -8.52 0.38 19.61
CA ALA A 15 -8.43 1.84 19.66
C ALA A 15 -7.15 2.31 20.37
N LEU A 16 -6.79 1.68 21.50
CA LEU A 16 -5.55 1.99 22.24
C LEU A 16 -4.30 1.75 21.40
N HIS A 17 -4.25 0.64 20.67
CA HIS A 17 -3.16 0.36 19.74
C HIS A 17 -3.08 1.41 18.62
N ALA A 18 -4.22 1.84 18.07
CA ALA A 18 -4.23 2.91 17.06
C ALA A 18 -3.74 4.27 17.61
N LEU A 19 -3.83 4.49 18.92
CA LEU A 19 -3.28 5.65 19.62
C LEU A 19 -1.80 5.49 20.02
N GLY A 20 -1.18 4.34 19.76
CA GLY A 20 0.19 4.03 20.14
C GLY A 20 0.36 3.61 21.60
N GLU A 21 -0.72 3.32 22.31
CA GLU A 21 -0.71 2.87 23.70
C GLU A 21 -0.65 1.33 23.80
N ASP A 22 0.44 0.76 23.30
CA ASP A 22 0.55 -0.68 23.03
C ASP A 22 0.51 -1.56 24.28
N GLU A 23 1.14 -1.16 25.38
CA GLU A 23 1.10 -1.92 26.64
C GLU A 23 -0.33 -2.01 27.20
N ARG A 24 -1.06 -0.90 27.16
CA ARG A 24 -2.47 -0.86 27.60
C ARG A 24 -3.35 -1.67 26.65
N ALA A 25 -3.10 -1.61 25.34
CA ALA A 25 -3.80 -2.43 24.37
C ALA A 25 -3.62 -3.93 24.66
N ILE A 26 -2.41 -4.38 24.99
CA ILE A 26 -2.14 -5.78 25.39
C ILE A 26 -2.99 -6.19 26.59
N GLU A 27 -3.00 -5.39 27.67
CA GLU A 27 -3.77 -5.69 28.88
C GLU A 27 -5.27 -5.81 28.57
N VAL A 28 -5.78 -4.91 27.74
CA VAL A 28 -7.19 -4.88 27.37
C VAL A 28 -7.56 -6.05 26.47
N PHE A 29 -6.72 -6.42 25.50
CA PHE A 29 -6.92 -7.64 24.71
C PHE A 29 -6.88 -8.90 25.57
N GLN A 30 -5.96 -8.95 26.54
CA GLN A 30 -5.89 -10.08 27.47
C GLN A 30 -7.17 -10.19 28.30
N LYS A 31 -7.74 -9.08 28.79
CA LYS A 31 -9.05 -9.08 29.46
C LYS A 31 -10.17 -9.64 28.57
N ALA A 32 -10.22 -9.25 27.29
CA ALA A 32 -11.18 -9.82 26.34
C ALA A 32 -11.03 -11.34 26.21
N ILE A 33 -9.79 -11.82 26.17
CA ILE A 33 -9.45 -13.25 26.10
C ILE A 33 -9.78 -13.97 27.42
N ASP A 34 -9.56 -13.36 28.57
CA ASP A 34 -9.87 -13.97 29.87
C ASP A 34 -11.38 -14.13 30.05
N LEU A 35 -12.17 -13.14 29.58
CA LEU A 35 -13.63 -13.21 29.53
C LEU A 35 -14.14 -14.25 28.53
N LYS A 36 -13.45 -14.42 27.40
CA LYS A 36 -13.80 -15.38 26.33
C LYS A 36 -12.53 -15.98 25.72
N PRO A 37 -12.03 -17.13 26.23
CA PRO A 37 -10.75 -17.71 25.82
C PRO A 37 -10.62 -18.05 24.32
N GLY A 38 -11.76 -18.26 23.65
CA GLY A 38 -11.87 -18.52 22.21
C GLY A 38 -12.29 -17.30 21.39
N HIS A 39 -12.13 -16.07 21.90
CA HIS A 39 -12.45 -14.87 21.16
C HIS A 39 -11.48 -14.66 20.00
N VAL A 40 -11.93 -15.00 18.78
CA VAL A 40 -11.08 -15.00 17.58
C VAL A 40 -10.46 -13.63 17.32
N ASP A 41 -11.24 -12.55 17.34
CA ASP A 41 -10.70 -11.21 17.01
C ASP A 41 -9.70 -10.70 18.04
N ALA A 42 -9.99 -10.85 19.35
CA ALA A 42 -9.04 -10.48 20.40
C ALA A 42 -7.72 -11.27 20.30
N LEU A 43 -7.78 -12.58 20.06
CA LEU A 43 -6.60 -13.41 19.84
C LEU A 43 -5.83 -12.97 18.58
N TYR A 44 -6.54 -12.73 17.48
CA TYR A 44 -5.93 -12.33 16.21
C TYR A 44 -5.27 -10.95 16.32
N ASN A 45 -5.95 -9.97 16.93
CA ASN A 45 -5.46 -8.61 17.11
C ASN A 45 -4.28 -8.55 18.09
N LEU A 46 -4.33 -9.30 19.19
CA LEU A 46 -3.18 -9.42 20.09
C LEU A 46 -1.97 -10.09 19.40
N GLY A 47 -2.23 -11.09 18.55
CA GLY A 47 -1.21 -11.68 17.70
C GLY A 47 -0.59 -10.66 16.72
N GLY A 48 -1.40 -9.75 16.17
CA GLY A 48 -0.95 -8.62 15.35
C GLY A 48 -0.07 -7.66 16.13
N LEU A 49 -0.54 -7.21 17.30
CA LEU A 49 0.22 -6.31 18.18
C LEU A 49 1.58 -6.91 18.59
N TYR A 50 1.63 -8.20 18.91
CA TYR A 50 2.91 -8.87 19.18
C TYR A 50 3.84 -8.92 17.97
N MET A 51 3.32 -8.98 16.74
CA MET A 51 4.16 -8.86 15.55
C MET A 51 4.78 -7.48 15.44
N ASP A 52 3.99 -6.43 15.65
CA ASP A 52 4.45 -5.04 15.53
C ASP A 52 5.51 -4.70 16.59
N LEU A 53 5.38 -5.28 17.78
CA LEU A 53 6.38 -5.19 18.87
C LEU A 53 7.58 -6.14 18.71
N GLY A 54 7.68 -6.91 17.62
CA GLY A 54 8.75 -7.88 17.39
C GLY A 54 8.74 -9.11 18.32
N ARG A 55 7.64 -9.34 19.05
CA ARG A 55 7.44 -10.48 19.98
C ARG A 55 6.91 -11.70 19.22
N PHE A 56 7.70 -12.16 18.26
CA PHE A 56 7.28 -13.15 17.26
C PHE A 56 6.78 -14.49 17.83
N GLN A 57 7.39 -14.99 18.92
CA GLN A 57 6.95 -16.25 19.52
C GLN A 57 5.52 -16.15 20.06
N ARG A 58 5.24 -15.08 20.83
CA ARG A 58 3.92 -14.81 21.39
C ARG A 58 2.88 -14.58 20.30
N ALA A 59 3.25 -13.91 19.21
CA ALA A 59 2.37 -13.76 18.05
C ALA A 59 1.97 -15.13 17.47
N SER A 60 2.94 -16.04 17.29
CA SER A 60 2.68 -17.38 16.75
C SER A 60 1.76 -18.22 17.65
N GLU A 61 1.87 -18.06 18.97
CA GLU A 61 1.00 -18.70 19.96
C GLU A 61 -0.43 -18.19 19.83
N MET A 62 -0.63 -16.86 19.74
CA MET A 62 -1.97 -16.28 19.59
C MET A 62 -2.64 -16.75 18.30
N TYR A 63 -1.92 -16.75 17.17
CA TYR A 63 -2.46 -17.30 15.92
C TYR A 63 -2.72 -18.80 15.99
N THR A 64 -1.94 -19.56 16.75
CA THR A 64 -2.22 -20.98 17.00
C THR A 64 -3.53 -21.16 17.77
N ARG A 65 -3.81 -20.30 18.76
CA ARG A 65 -5.09 -20.29 19.48
C ARG A 65 -6.26 -19.93 18.56
N VAL A 66 -6.09 -18.97 17.65
CA VAL A 66 -7.10 -18.67 16.61
C VAL A 66 -7.41 -19.92 15.78
N LEU A 67 -6.39 -20.65 15.35
CA LEU A 67 -6.55 -21.87 14.54
C LEU A 67 -7.13 -23.05 15.32
N ALA A 68 -6.97 -23.09 16.64
CA ALA A 68 -7.64 -24.08 17.48
C ALA A 68 -9.17 -23.86 17.52
N VAL A 69 -9.61 -22.60 17.50
CA VAL A 69 -11.04 -22.23 17.47
C VAL A 69 -11.59 -22.30 16.04
N TRP A 70 -10.82 -21.82 15.06
CA TRP A 70 -11.20 -21.77 13.65
C TRP A 70 -10.08 -22.33 12.75
N PRO A 71 -10.06 -23.66 12.54
CA PRO A 71 -8.97 -24.34 11.83
C PRO A 71 -8.72 -23.88 10.40
N ASN A 72 -9.75 -23.39 9.70
CA ASN A 72 -9.66 -22.92 8.32
C ASN A 72 -9.39 -21.40 8.20
N HIS A 73 -8.96 -20.74 9.28
CA HIS A 73 -8.67 -19.32 9.28
C HIS A 73 -7.34 -19.00 8.57
N TRP A 74 -7.38 -18.93 7.24
CA TRP A 74 -6.17 -18.78 6.40
C TRP A 74 -5.27 -17.59 6.76
N ARG A 75 -5.82 -16.46 7.23
CA ARG A 75 -5.01 -15.30 7.64
C ARG A 75 -4.18 -15.58 8.90
N ALA A 76 -4.76 -16.27 9.89
CA ALA A 76 -4.06 -16.66 11.11
C ALA A 76 -2.99 -17.71 10.78
N GLN A 77 -3.30 -18.64 9.87
CA GLN A 77 -2.31 -19.61 9.37
C GLN A 77 -1.13 -18.92 8.67
N LEU A 78 -1.40 -17.92 7.84
CA LEU A 78 -0.37 -17.13 7.17
C LEU A 78 0.45 -16.30 8.17
N ASN A 79 -0.23 -15.57 9.07
CA ASN A 79 0.46 -14.72 10.05
C ASN A 79 1.27 -15.57 11.04
N LYS A 80 0.77 -16.74 11.46
CA LYS A 80 1.57 -17.73 12.21
C LYS A 80 2.86 -18.07 11.47
N ALA A 81 2.78 -18.33 10.17
CA ALA A 81 3.96 -18.62 9.38
C ALA A 81 4.95 -17.44 9.33
N VAL A 82 4.45 -16.20 9.21
CA VAL A 82 5.28 -14.98 9.24
C VAL A 82 5.89 -14.76 10.62
N SER A 83 5.15 -14.98 11.71
CA SER A 83 5.66 -14.94 13.08
C SER A 83 6.80 -15.93 13.28
N LEU A 84 6.62 -17.18 12.84
CA LEU A 84 7.66 -18.22 12.95
C LEU A 84 8.91 -17.85 12.15
N LEU A 85 8.77 -17.19 10.99
CA LEU A 85 9.93 -16.64 10.27
C LEU A 85 10.65 -15.55 11.06
N GLY A 86 9.90 -14.64 11.69
CA GLY A 86 10.46 -13.59 12.56
C GLY A 86 11.20 -14.18 13.77
N ALA A 87 10.69 -15.27 14.35
CA ALA A 87 11.33 -16.01 15.44
C ALA A 87 12.54 -16.86 14.99
N GLY A 88 12.78 -17.02 13.68
CA GLY A 88 13.84 -17.87 13.13
C GLY A 88 13.47 -19.36 12.99
N GLU A 89 12.27 -19.76 13.38
CA GLU A 89 11.72 -21.13 13.29
C GLU A 89 11.35 -21.50 11.84
N THR A 90 12.38 -21.72 11.03
CA THR A 90 12.25 -21.81 9.56
C THR A 90 11.49 -23.07 9.10
N GLU A 91 11.61 -24.20 9.79
CA GLU A 91 10.91 -25.44 9.42
C GLU A 91 9.41 -25.38 9.75
N GLU A 92 9.09 -24.86 10.93
CA GLU A 92 7.73 -24.65 11.42
C GLU A 92 7.01 -23.63 10.54
N ALA A 93 7.69 -22.52 10.19
CA ALA A 93 7.19 -21.54 9.23
C ALA A 93 6.85 -22.18 7.88
N LYS A 94 7.73 -23.03 7.35
CA LYS A 94 7.52 -23.72 6.08
C LYS A 94 6.34 -24.70 6.14
N LYS A 95 6.16 -25.43 7.25
CA LYS A 95 4.95 -26.24 7.48
C LYS A 95 3.71 -25.36 7.49
N ALA A 96 3.76 -24.24 8.21
CA ALA A 96 2.63 -23.32 8.31
C ALA A 96 2.27 -22.69 6.95
N LEU A 97 3.26 -22.31 6.13
CA LEU A 97 3.04 -21.83 4.76
C LEU A 97 2.42 -22.88 3.85
N LYS A 98 2.77 -24.16 4.00
CA LYS A 98 2.14 -25.25 3.22
C LYS A 98 0.66 -25.39 3.54
N GLU A 99 0.29 -25.31 4.82
CA GLU A 99 -1.12 -25.32 5.22
C GLU A 99 -1.86 -24.08 4.71
N ALA A 100 -1.25 -22.88 4.80
CA ALA A 100 -1.82 -21.67 4.21
C ALA A 100 -2.00 -21.80 2.67
N LEU A 101 -1.05 -22.46 2.00
CA LEU A 101 -1.14 -22.75 0.56
C LEU A 101 -2.29 -23.70 0.26
N LYS A 102 -2.48 -24.78 1.03
CA LYS A 102 -3.63 -25.68 0.88
C LYS A 102 -4.96 -24.95 1.05
N MET A 103 -5.06 -24.03 2.01
CA MET A 103 -6.28 -23.26 2.29
C MET A 103 -6.61 -22.22 1.20
N THR A 104 -5.59 -21.65 0.54
CA THR A 104 -5.80 -20.46 -0.31
C THR A 104 -5.43 -20.65 -1.78
N ASN A 105 -4.64 -21.68 -2.09
CA ASN A 105 -4.03 -21.93 -3.40
C ASN A 105 -3.32 -20.70 -4.00
N ARG A 106 -2.77 -19.82 -3.14
CA ARG A 106 -2.09 -18.59 -3.55
C ARG A 106 -0.67 -18.87 -4.03
N VAL A 107 -0.34 -18.41 -5.23
CA VAL A 107 0.95 -18.68 -5.89
C VAL A 107 2.12 -18.05 -5.11
N GLU A 108 1.89 -16.94 -4.42
CA GLU A 108 2.90 -16.27 -3.59
C GLU A 108 3.40 -17.17 -2.45
N LEU A 109 2.54 -18.04 -1.91
CA LEU A 109 2.92 -18.98 -0.85
C LEU A 109 3.79 -20.12 -1.40
N HIS A 110 3.53 -20.56 -2.63
CA HIS A 110 4.40 -21.51 -3.32
C HIS A 110 5.81 -20.94 -3.49
N ASP A 111 5.92 -19.67 -3.88
CA ASP A 111 7.20 -18.97 -4.05
C ASP A 111 7.94 -18.83 -2.71
N ALA A 112 7.25 -18.47 -1.64
CA ALA A 112 7.82 -18.41 -0.30
C ALA A 112 8.34 -19.78 0.18
N ILE A 113 7.58 -20.85 0.00
CA ILE A 113 8.01 -22.22 0.36
C ILE A 113 9.22 -22.64 -0.47
N TYR A 114 9.22 -22.35 -1.78
CA TYR A 114 10.35 -22.64 -2.66
C TYR A 114 11.60 -21.88 -2.22
N HIS A 115 11.45 -20.60 -1.86
CA HIS A 115 12.54 -19.76 -1.38
C HIS A 115 13.17 -20.31 -0.10
N LEU A 116 12.36 -20.68 0.89
CA LEU A 116 12.86 -21.29 2.14
C LEU A 116 13.64 -22.59 1.88
N LYS A 117 13.17 -23.43 0.94
CA LYS A 117 13.91 -24.64 0.54
C LYS A 117 15.29 -24.31 -0.05
N GLN A 118 15.41 -23.22 -0.83
CA GLN A 118 16.69 -22.81 -1.41
C GLN A 118 17.66 -22.27 -0.35
N LEU A 119 17.17 -21.51 0.63
CA LEU A 119 17.97 -21.04 1.75
C LEU A 119 18.53 -22.20 2.58
N GLN A 120 17.71 -23.21 2.86
CA GLN A 120 18.13 -24.43 3.58
C GLN A 120 19.20 -25.21 2.81
N LYS A 121 18.98 -25.44 1.51
CA LYS A 121 19.96 -26.12 0.64
C LYS A 121 21.30 -25.39 0.58
N LYS A 122 21.31 -24.05 0.69
CA LYS A 122 22.54 -23.25 0.75
C LYS A 122 23.20 -23.26 2.12
N LYS A 123 22.45 -23.21 3.23
CA LYS A 123 23.02 -23.37 4.58
C LYS A 123 23.77 -24.71 4.72
N VAL A 124 23.20 -25.79 4.19
CA VAL A 124 23.84 -27.12 4.18
C VAL A 124 25.14 -27.14 3.34
N LYS A 125 25.25 -26.29 2.30
CA LYS A 125 26.47 -26.14 1.50
C LYS A 125 27.50 -25.18 2.09
N SER A 126 27.13 -24.37 3.07
CA SER A 126 27.93 -23.26 3.62
C SER A 126 28.52 -23.56 5.01
N ASN A 127 28.63 -24.84 5.40
CA ASN A 127 29.34 -25.24 6.63
C ASN A 127 30.86 -24.95 6.62
N GLY A 128 31.35 -24.10 5.71
CA GLY A 128 32.65 -23.43 5.80
C GLY A 128 32.44 -21.95 6.09
N GLY A 129 32.68 -21.58 7.36
CA GLY A 129 32.95 -20.24 7.92
C GLY A 129 32.46 -18.99 7.18
N GLY A 130 31.48 -18.31 7.77
CA GLY A 130 31.14 -16.93 7.41
C GLY A 130 30.24 -16.32 8.47
N ASN A 131 30.86 -15.62 9.42
CA ASN A 131 30.21 -14.81 10.45
C ASN A 131 29.21 -13.83 9.81
N GLY A 132 28.10 -13.58 10.52
CA GLY A 132 27.01 -12.72 10.09
C GLY A 132 27.41 -11.25 9.97
N GLU A 133 28.07 -10.88 8.88
CA GLU A 133 28.05 -9.50 8.39
C GLU A 133 26.61 -9.14 7.98
N GLY A 134 26.15 -7.94 8.37
CA GLY A 134 24.77 -7.50 8.19
C GLY A 134 24.24 -7.77 6.78
N ALA A 135 23.04 -8.34 6.66
CA ALA A 135 22.52 -8.88 5.41
C ALA A 135 22.43 -7.87 4.24
N PHE A 136 22.50 -6.57 4.53
CA PHE A 136 22.49 -5.46 3.57
C PHE A 136 23.00 -4.17 4.23
N VAL A 137 23.35 -3.19 3.40
CA VAL A 137 23.59 -1.79 3.78
C VAL A 137 22.43 -0.95 3.26
N ILE A 138 21.97 0.03 4.05
CA ILE A 138 21.00 1.03 3.60
C ILE A 138 21.77 2.21 3.03
N VAL A 139 21.44 2.59 1.80
CA VAL A 139 22.07 3.68 1.08
C VAL A 139 21.05 4.80 0.89
N GLU A 140 21.53 6.03 1.05
CA GLU A 140 20.76 7.25 0.84
C GLU A 140 20.19 7.35 -0.60
N PRO A 141 18.98 7.90 -0.78
CA PRO A 141 18.34 7.99 -2.09
C PRO A 141 19.17 8.72 -3.16
N SER A 142 19.96 9.74 -2.78
CA SER A 142 20.77 10.56 -3.70
C SER A 142 21.83 9.75 -4.47
N LYS A 143 22.28 8.62 -3.90
CA LYS A 143 23.26 7.70 -4.49
C LYS A 143 22.67 6.69 -5.48
N PHE A 144 21.35 6.62 -5.59
CA PHE A 144 20.65 5.77 -6.54
C PHE A 144 20.32 6.59 -7.80
N LYS A 145 21.08 6.37 -8.87
CA LYS A 145 20.85 7.00 -10.17
C LYS A 145 20.06 6.06 -11.09
N THR A 146 19.15 6.62 -11.86
CA THR A 146 18.35 5.89 -12.85
C THR A 146 19.06 5.86 -14.20
N VAL A 147 18.84 4.78 -14.96
CA VAL A 147 19.34 4.64 -16.33
C VAL A 147 18.16 4.71 -17.29
N GLY A 148 18.06 5.84 -17.98
CA GLY A 148 16.98 6.15 -18.91
C GLY A 148 15.66 6.49 -18.22
N GLU A 149 14.76 7.12 -18.97
CA GLU A 149 13.46 7.64 -18.49
C GLU A 149 12.50 6.55 -18.00
N LYS A 150 12.72 5.29 -18.43
CA LYS A 150 11.86 4.17 -18.05
C LYS A 150 12.10 3.69 -16.62
N THR A 151 13.25 3.97 -16.03
CA THR A 151 13.60 3.46 -14.69
C THR A 151 12.94 4.32 -13.63
N THR A 152 12.05 3.71 -12.85
CA THR A 152 11.33 4.39 -11.76
C THR A 152 12.27 4.90 -10.66
N LEU A 153 12.00 6.12 -10.20
CA LEU A 153 12.68 6.75 -9.06
C LEU A 153 12.38 6.00 -7.76
N ARG A 154 13.38 5.92 -6.88
CA ARG A 154 13.28 5.20 -5.61
C ARG A 154 12.15 5.70 -4.72
N GLN A 155 11.99 7.01 -4.62
CA GLN A 155 11.00 7.66 -3.76
C GLN A 155 9.57 7.39 -4.27
N ASP A 156 9.32 7.60 -5.57
CA ASP A 156 8.04 7.28 -6.21
C ASP A 156 7.64 5.82 -6.03
N LEU A 157 8.61 4.90 -6.19
CA LEU A 157 8.34 3.48 -5.99
C LEU A 157 7.92 3.18 -4.55
N GLY A 158 8.55 3.83 -3.57
CA GLY A 158 8.19 3.71 -2.16
C GLY A 158 6.73 4.09 -1.91
N SER A 159 6.33 5.29 -2.34
CA SER A 159 4.95 5.76 -2.21
C SER A 159 3.96 4.87 -2.97
N ALA A 160 4.30 4.48 -4.20
CA ALA A 160 3.45 3.60 -5.02
C ALA A 160 3.27 2.20 -4.42
N ILE A 161 4.30 1.62 -3.80
CA ILE A 161 4.19 0.34 -3.06
C ILE A 161 3.20 0.48 -1.90
N GLN A 162 3.27 1.58 -1.14
CA GLN A 162 2.34 1.81 -0.03
C GLN A 162 0.89 1.96 -0.51
N ILE A 163 0.67 2.63 -1.65
CA ILE A 163 -0.66 2.73 -2.27
C ILE A 163 -1.12 1.36 -2.75
N ARG A 164 -0.23 0.56 -3.35
CA ARG A 164 -0.55 -0.79 -3.80
C ARG A 164 -0.93 -1.70 -2.62
N ALA A 165 -0.22 -1.59 -1.50
CA ALA A 165 -0.57 -2.30 -0.27
C ALA A 165 -1.97 -1.89 0.22
N PHE A 166 -2.26 -0.58 0.22
CA PHE A 166 -3.57 -0.05 0.57
C PHE A 166 -4.68 -0.57 -0.34
N GLN A 167 -4.50 -0.54 -1.67
CA GLN A 167 -5.44 -1.10 -2.65
C GLN A 167 -5.71 -2.60 -2.42
N ARG A 168 -4.69 -3.37 -2.00
CA ARG A 168 -4.83 -4.81 -1.73
C ARG A 168 -5.63 -5.09 -0.46
N ILE A 169 -5.48 -4.25 0.57
CA ILE A 169 -6.23 -4.33 1.83
C ILE A 169 -7.69 -3.95 1.59
N THR A 170 -7.93 -2.79 0.97
CA THR A 170 -9.27 -2.23 0.76
C THR A 170 -10.02 -2.85 -0.41
N ARG A 171 -9.30 -3.53 -1.32
CA ARG A 171 -9.81 -4.05 -2.59
C ARG A 171 -10.33 -2.97 -3.54
N LEU A 172 -9.92 -1.71 -3.35
CA LEU A 172 -10.28 -0.62 -4.26
C LEU A 172 -9.81 -0.83 -5.69
N SER A 173 -8.73 -1.60 -5.91
CA SER A 173 -8.31 -2.00 -7.27
C SER A 173 -9.29 -2.97 -7.97
N ARG A 174 -10.41 -3.35 -7.32
CA ARG A 174 -11.54 -4.07 -7.91
C ARG A 174 -12.81 -3.22 -7.99
N CYS A 175 -12.84 -2.09 -7.29
CA CYS A 175 -13.92 -1.12 -7.39
C CYS A 175 -13.77 -0.38 -8.73
N ASN A 176 -14.69 -0.58 -9.67
CA ASN A 176 -14.65 0.14 -10.94
C ASN A 176 -14.94 1.62 -10.66
N VAL A 177 -14.09 2.51 -11.18
CA VAL A 177 -14.27 3.96 -11.07
C VAL A 177 -15.64 4.43 -11.57
N ASP A 178 -16.27 3.72 -12.52
CA ASP A 178 -17.65 4.01 -12.94
C ASP A 178 -18.69 3.92 -11.82
N LEU A 179 -18.46 3.07 -10.82
CA LEU A 179 -19.34 2.96 -9.67
C LEU A 179 -19.28 4.23 -8.81
N LEU A 180 -18.12 4.90 -8.73
CA LEU A 180 -18.02 6.19 -8.02
C LEU A 180 -18.90 7.23 -8.72
N LYS A 181 -18.84 7.30 -10.05
CA LYS A 181 -19.67 8.23 -10.84
C LYS A 181 -21.16 7.92 -10.68
N LYS A 182 -21.54 6.64 -10.65
CA LYS A 182 -22.92 6.20 -10.42
C LYS A 182 -23.41 6.64 -9.03
N GLU A 183 -22.65 6.36 -7.99
CA GLU A 183 -23.00 6.74 -6.61
C GLU A 183 -23.07 8.26 -6.42
N MET A 184 -22.23 9.04 -7.12
CA MET A 184 -22.36 10.51 -7.11
C MET A 184 -23.69 11.02 -7.69
N ASN A 185 -24.22 10.35 -8.72
CA ASN A 185 -25.41 10.80 -9.43
C ASN A 185 -26.71 10.29 -8.79
N GLU A 186 -26.68 9.10 -8.18
CA GLU A 186 -27.88 8.44 -7.64
C GLU A 186 -28.16 8.79 -6.16
N ILE A 187 -27.17 9.34 -5.44
CA ILE A 187 -27.36 9.75 -4.05
C ILE A 187 -27.69 11.25 -4.00
N ASP A 188 -28.93 11.56 -3.61
CA ASP A 188 -29.26 12.90 -3.13
C ASP A 188 -28.76 13.06 -1.69
N VAL A 189 -27.65 13.78 -1.51
CA VAL A 189 -27.05 14.02 -0.19
C VAL A 189 -27.51 15.38 0.31
N PRO A 190 -28.07 15.47 1.54
CA PRO A 190 -28.49 16.75 2.10
C PRO A 190 -27.34 17.76 2.12
N VAL A 191 -27.51 18.87 1.39
CA VAL A 191 -26.57 20.00 1.43
C VAL A 191 -26.64 20.60 2.83
N THR A 192 -25.49 20.67 3.51
CA THR A 192 -25.41 21.28 4.84
C THR A 192 -24.57 22.55 4.73
N TYR A 193 -25.17 23.66 5.14
CA TYR A 193 -24.51 24.95 5.22
C TYR A 193 -23.75 24.99 6.55
N SER A 194 -22.44 24.74 6.52
CA SER A 194 -21.59 24.93 7.68
C SER A 194 -21.43 26.45 7.92
N GLY A 195 -21.82 26.93 9.09
CA GLY A 195 -21.70 28.36 9.44
C GLY A 195 -20.25 28.83 9.38
N GLY A 196 -19.95 29.62 8.34
CA GLY A 196 -18.62 30.21 8.08
C GLY A 196 -18.02 29.87 6.70
N GLY A 197 -18.53 28.86 5.99
CA GLY A 197 -18.05 28.47 4.65
C GLY A 197 -19.16 28.31 3.62
N GLY A 198 -18.79 28.28 2.34
CA GLY A 198 -19.74 28.02 1.24
C GLY A 198 -20.45 26.66 1.38
N PRO A 199 -21.59 26.45 0.70
CA PRO A 199 -22.35 25.20 0.79
C PRO A 199 -21.51 23.97 0.45
N GLN A 200 -21.51 22.96 1.32
CA GLN A 200 -20.81 21.70 1.09
C GLN A 200 -21.80 20.53 1.10
N LYS A 201 -21.65 19.61 0.15
CA LYS A 201 -22.28 18.28 0.20
C LYS A 201 -21.50 17.41 1.19
N SER A 202 -21.71 17.67 2.49
CA SER A 202 -21.01 16.98 3.57
C SER A 202 -21.82 15.80 4.12
N ILE A 203 -21.14 14.72 4.47
CA ILE A 203 -21.76 13.50 4.99
C ILE A 203 -21.10 13.09 6.31
N ARG A 204 -21.89 12.55 7.25
CA ARG A 204 -21.36 11.95 8.48
C ARG A 204 -20.64 10.63 8.16
N LYS A 205 -19.51 10.35 8.81
CA LYS A 205 -18.72 9.11 8.62
C LYS A 205 -19.58 7.81 8.67
N PRO A 206 -20.54 7.64 9.61
CA PRO A 206 -21.42 6.45 9.60
C PRO A 206 -22.29 6.32 8.35
N ASN A 207 -22.78 7.43 7.79
CA ASN A 207 -23.59 7.41 6.57
C ASN A 207 -22.71 7.12 5.34
N LEU A 208 -21.45 7.58 5.36
CA LEU A 208 -20.46 7.28 4.32
C LEU A 208 -20.13 5.78 4.25
N GLU A 209 -20.20 5.05 5.36
CA GLU A 209 -20.06 3.60 5.37
C GLU A 209 -21.12 2.91 4.49
N GLY A 210 -22.34 3.45 4.43
CA GLY A 210 -23.39 2.98 3.52
C GLY A 210 -23.01 3.09 2.04
N ILE A 211 -22.30 4.16 1.67
CA ILE A 211 -21.74 4.35 0.32
C ILE A 211 -20.62 3.34 0.08
N LEU A 212 -19.67 3.23 1.03
CA LEU A 212 -18.58 2.26 0.96
C LEU A 212 -19.11 0.83 0.79
N ARG A 213 -20.21 0.48 1.45
CA ARG A 213 -20.86 -0.83 1.35
C ARG A 213 -21.39 -1.13 -0.04
N ARG A 214 -21.88 -0.12 -0.77
CA ARG A 214 -22.30 -0.28 -2.17
C ARG A 214 -21.09 -0.36 -3.12
N LEU A 215 -20.11 0.54 -2.95
CA LEU A 215 -18.86 0.54 -3.71
C LEU A 215 -18.06 -0.76 -3.57
N LEU A 216 -18.11 -1.37 -2.39
CA LEU A 216 -17.40 -2.59 -2.02
C LEU A 216 -18.35 -3.77 -1.74
N SER A 217 -19.53 -3.77 -2.37
CA SER A 217 -20.57 -4.80 -2.18
C SER A 217 -20.11 -6.23 -2.49
N PHE A 218 -19.02 -6.39 -3.24
CA PHE A 218 -18.38 -7.68 -3.53
C PHE A 218 -17.54 -8.24 -2.37
N LEU A 219 -17.39 -7.51 -1.26
CA LEU A 219 -16.64 -7.96 -0.08
C LEU A 219 -17.54 -8.72 0.90
N LYS A 220 -16.97 -9.78 1.49
CA LYS A 220 -17.55 -10.45 2.67
C LYS A 220 -17.50 -9.50 3.89
N PRO A 221 -18.43 -9.62 4.86
CA PRO A 221 -18.54 -8.71 6.01
C PRO A 221 -17.21 -8.46 6.74
N GLU A 222 -16.42 -9.50 7.01
CA GLU A 222 -15.16 -9.37 7.76
C GLU A 222 -14.08 -8.67 6.93
N THR A 223 -14.10 -8.86 5.61
CA THR A 223 -13.17 -8.16 4.70
C THR A 223 -13.61 -6.72 4.48
N PHE A 224 -14.92 -6.45 4.48
CA PHE A 224 -15.48 -5.12 4.39
C PHE A 224 -15.08 -4.28 5.61
N GLN A 225 -15.23 -4.80 6.83
CA GLN A 225 -14.80 -4.10 8.04
C GLN A 225 -13.32 -3.72 8.00
N GLY A 226 -12.44 -4.66 7.62
CA GLY A 226 -11.01 -4.36 7.46
C GLY A 226 -10.72 -3.31 6.37
N ALA A 227 -11.47 -3.30 5.27
CA ALA A 227 -11.35 -2.30 4.22
C ALA A 227 -11.80 -0.92 4.71
N VAL A 228 -12.94 -0.83 5.40
CA VAL A 228 -13.47 0.42 5.97
C VAL A 228 -12.52 0.98 7.02
N LYS A 229 -11.97 0.14 7.91
CA LYS A 229 -10.96 0.55 8.90
C LYS A 229 -9.76 1.21 8.22
N ALA A 230 -9.18 0.54 7.21
CA ALA A 230 -8.05 1.10 6.47
C ALA A 230 -8.40 2.41 5.75
N ILE A 231 -9.59 2.49 5.12
CA ILE A 231 -10.08 3.73 4.48
C ILE A 231 -10.23 4.85 5.51
N ASN A 232 -10.76 4.55 6.69
CA ASN A 232 -10.91 5.52 7.75
C ASN A 232 -9.56 6.06 8.23
N GLU A 233 -8.61 5.16 8.53
CA GLU A 233 -7.27 5.51 9.01
C GLU A 233 -6.46 6.32 8.01
N ARG A 234 -6.59 6.03 6.71
CA ARG A 234 -5.75 6.66 5.67
C ARG A 234 -6.39 7.85 4.97
N ILE A 235 -7.70 7.80 4.71
CA ILE A 235 -8.42 8.81 3.94
C ILE A 235 -9.27 9.69 4.86
N LEU A 236 -10.16 9.09 5.66
CA LEU A 236 -11.17 9.86 6.39
C LEU A 236 -10.61 10.61 7.60
N SER A 237 -9.51 10.13 8.19
CA SER A 237 -8.76 10.84 9.24
C SER A 237 -8.16 12.14 8.71
N VAL A 238 -7.66 12.12 7.47
CA VAL A 238 -7.05 13.26 6.81
C VAL A 238 -8.11 14.25 6.31
N LEU A 239 -9.21 13.76 5.73
CA LEU A 239 -10.30 14.62 5.24
C LEU A 239 -11.16 15.25 6.34
N ASP A 240 -11.07 14.75 7.57
CA ASP A 240 -11.77 15.25 8.76
C ASP A 240 -10.73 15.59 9.85
N GLU A 241 -9.76 16.43 9.49
CA GLU A 241 -8.66 16.86 10.36
C GLU A 241 -9.16 17.49 11.67
N THR A 242 -10.31 18.17 11.63
CA THR A 242 -10.93 18.81 12.80
C THR A 242 -11.68 17.82 13.72
N GLY A 243 -11.79 16.55 13.33
CA GLY A 243 -12.51 15.52 14.10
C GLY A 243 -14.02 15.77 14.19
N SER A 244 -14.60 16.52 13.25
CA SER A 244 -16.02 16.87 13.20
C SER A 244 -16.95 15.67 12.98
N GLY A 245 -16.41 14.55 12.50
CA GLY A 245 -17.16 13.38 12.09
C GLY A 245 -17.84 13.54 10.73
N ARG A 246 -17.56 14.62 9.99
CA ARG A 246 -18.11 14.92 8.67
C ARG A 246 -17.00 14.99 7.62
N VAL A 247 -17.35 14.67 6.37
CA VAL A 247 -16.41 14.65 5.24
C VAL A 247 -17.08 15.31 4.02
N ASP A 248 -16.33 16.13 3.27
CA ASP A 248 -16.74 16.62 1.94
C ASP A 248 -16.79 15.43 0.96
N LEU A 249 -17.98 15.08 0.52
CA LEU A 249 -18.19 13.88 -0.28
C LEU A 249 -17.60 13.98 -1.70
N GLY A 250 -17.60 15.18 -2.29
CA GLY A 250 -16.96 15.42 -3.58
C GLY A 250 -15.45 15.22 -3.49
N MET A 251 -14.84 15.73 -2.43
CA MET A 251 -13.41 15.52 -2.15
C MET A 251 -13.10 14.04 -1.89
N PHE A 252 -13.94 13.35 -1.14
CA PHE A 252 -13.80 11.92 -0.90
C PHE A 252 -13.79 11.10 -2.20
N TYR A 253 -14.75 11.32 -3.10
CA TYR A 253 -14.78 10.64 -4.40
C TYR A 253 -13.57 11.00 -5.26
N ALA A 254 -13.18 12.28 -5.27
CA ALA A 254 -12.04 12.74 -6.04
C ALA A 254 -10.74 12.04 -5.62
N VAL A 255 -10.49 11.93 -4.31
CA VAL A 255 -9.31 11.27 -3.74
C VAL A 255 -9.35 9.74 -3.94
N LEU A 256 -10.53 9.14 -3.98
CA LEU A 256 -10.68 7.70 -4.18
C LEU A 256 -10.45 7.28 -5.64
N ALA A 257 -10.83 8.12 -6.60
CA ALA A 257 -10.84 7.78 -8.02
C ALA A 257 -9.47 7.34 -8.61
N PRO A 258 -8.32 7.98 -8.30
CA PRO A 258 -7.01 7.58 -8.83
C PRO A 258 -6.61 6.12 -8.52
N ILE A 259 -7.05 5.60 -7.38
CA ILE A 259 -6.68 4.27 -6.88
C ILE A 259 -7.74 3.19 -7.14
N CYS A 260 -8.86 3.54 -7.77
CA CYS A 260 -9.88 2.59 -8.21
C CYS A 260 -9.47 1.86 -9.49
N ASN A 261 -10.19 0.80 -9.86
CA ASN A 261 -9.98 0.13 -11.14
C ASN A 261 -10.50 0.96 -12.33
N GLY A 262 -9.83 0.87 -13.48
CA GLY A 262 -10.26 1.50 -14.74
C GLY A 262 -9.11 2.16 -15.51
N PRO A 263 -9.35 2.63 -16.74
CA PRO A 263 -8.33 3.34 -17.53
C PRO A 263 -7.87 4.63 -16.82
N PRO A 264 -6.58 5.00 -16.87
CA PRO A 264 -6.04 6.15 -16.15
C PRO A 264 -6.75 7.47 -16.49
N ASN A 265 -7.03 7.72 -17.77
CA ASN A 265 -7.75 8.92 -18.20
C ASN A 265 -9.15 9.00 -17.59
N LYS A 266 -9.81 7.85 -17.40
CA LYS A 266 -11.13 7.78 -16.79
C LYS A 266 -11.08 8.02 -15.28
N ARG A 267 -10.05 7.50 -14.61
CA ARG A 267 -9.79 7.80 -13.18
C ARG A 267 -9.59 9.30 -12.95
N LYS A 268 -8.77 9.96 -13.78
CA LYS A 268 -8.55 11.41 -13.74
C LYS A 268 -9.82 12.21 -14.05
N ARG A 269 -10.58 11.80 -15.07
CA ARG A 269 -11.87 12.41 -15.41
C ARG A 269 -12.84 12.36 -14.24
N ILE A 270 -12.99 11.21 -13.59
CA ILE A 270 -13.94 11.07 -12.47
C ILE A 270 -13.48 11.86 -11.24
N ALA A 271 -12.17 11.98 -11.01
CA ALA A 271 -11.67 12.90 -9.99
C ALA A 271 -12.09 14.36 -10.27
N PHE A 272 -11.94 14.82 -11.53
CA PHE A 272 -12.39 16.15 -11.93
C PHE A 272 -13.92 16.32 -11.85
N ASP A 273 -14.68 15.35 -12.34
CA ASP A 273 -16.15 15.35 -12.28
C ASP A 273 -16.64 15.43 -10.81
N ALA A 274 -15.94 14.77 -9.87
CA ALA A 274 -16.25 14.84 -8.44
C ALA A 274 -16.02 16.24 -7.83
N LEU A 275 -15.04 16.99 -8.35
CA LEU A 275 -14.81 18.38 -7.96
C LEU A 275 -15.84 19.34 -8.58
N LEU A 276 -16.26 19.09 -9.83
CA LEU A 276 -17.36 19.81 -10.48
C LEU A 276 -18.70 19.60 -9.76
N TRP A 277 -18.93 18.40 -9.23
CA TRP A 277 -20.16 18.03 -8.54
C TRP A 277 -20.36 18.77 -7.20
N ARG A 278 -19.32 19.44 -6.69
CA ARG A 278 -19.40 20.26 -5.46
C ARG A 278 -20.25 21.50 -5.72
N PRO A 279 -21.08 21.94 -4.74
CA PRO A 279 -22.05 23.03 -4.96
C PRO A 279 -21.45 24.31 -5.53
N VAL A 280 -20.20 24.61 -5.17
CA VAL A 280 -19.56 25.86 -5.59
C VAL A 280 -19.12 25.88 -7.06
N ASN A 281 -19.16 24.73 -7.74
CA ASN A 281 -18.88 24.59 -9.17
C ASN A 281 -20.13 24.15 -9.96
N GLU A 282 -21.31 24.14 -9.33
CA GLU A 282 -22.55 23.66 -9.95
C GLU A 282 -22.93 24.46 -11.20
N GLY A 283 -23.23 23.75 -12.30
CA GLY A 283 -23.52 24.37 -13.60
C GLY A 283 -22.31 24.85 -14.40
N SER A 284 -21.09 24.70 -13.88
CA SER A 284 -19.83 25.04 -14.57
C SER A 284 -19.23 23.85 -15.32
N SER A 285 -18.42 24.13 -16.34
CA SER A 285 -17.55 23.15 -17.01
C SER A 285 -16.10 23.15 -16.47
N GLN A 286 -15.81 24.10 -15.58
CA GLN A 286 -14.51 24.34 -14.95
C GLN A 286 -14.65 24.32 -13.42
N ILE A 287 -13.57 24.00 -12.71
CA ILE A 287 -13.52 24.02 -11.24
C ILE A 287 -12.74 25.25 -10.77
N ARG A 288 -13.04 25.79 -9.59
CA ARG A 288 -12.20 26.85 -9.02
C ARG A 288 -10.79 26.34 -8.74
N LYS A 289 -9.78 27.18 -8.99
CA LYS A 289 -8.36 26.82 -8.77
C LYS A 289 -8.07 26.43 -7.33
N VAL A 290 -8.67 27.13 -6.36
CA VAL A 290 -8.61 26.78 -4.93
C VAL A 290 -9.07 25.34 -4.65
N ASP A 291 -10.11 24.87 -5.33
CA ASP A 291 -10.61 23.49 -5.15
C ASP A 291 -9.65 22.46 -5.76
N ALA A 292 -9.06 22.77 -6.92
CA ALA A 292 -8.05 21.93 -7.57
C ALA A 292 -6.78 21.82 -6.72
N VAL A 293 -6.27 22.94 -6.20
CA VAL A 293 -5.09 22.99 -5.31
C VAL A 293 -5.36 22.22 -4.02
N GLN A 294 -6.52 22.43 -3.39
CA GLN A 294 -6.91 21.73 -2.17
C GLN A 294 -7.02 20.21 -2.40
N TYR A 295 -7.55 19.79 -3.55
CA TYR A 295 -7.57 18.38 -3.93
C TYR A 295 -6.17 17.77 -4.04
N ILE A 296 -5.25 18.43 -4.75
CA ILE A 296 -3.87 17.94 -4.88
C ILE A 296 -3.19 17.86 -3.52
N LYS A 297 -3.40 18.84 -2.64
CA LYS A 297 -2.91 18.83 -1.25
C LYS A 297 -3.40 17.59 -0.50
N TRP A 298 -4.70 17.32 -0.50
CA TRP A 298 -5.26 16.15 0.18
C TRP A 298 -4.78 14.84 -0.44
N LEU A 299 -4.76 14.75 -1.77
CA LEU A 299 -4.32 13.57 -2.49
C LEU A 299 -2.87 13.21 -2.13
N ARG A 300 -1.99 14.22 -2.03
CA ARG A 300 -0.59 14.03 -1.61
C ARG A 300 -0.46 13.69 -0.14
N ALA A 301 -1.18 14.37 0.75
CA ALA A 301 -1.16 14.04 2.18
C ALA A 301 -1.53 12.57 2.43
N ILE A 302 -2.50 12.04 1.68
CA ILE A 302 -3.02 10.68 1.84
C ILE A 302 -2.10 9.61 1.21
N TYR A 303 -1.48 9.90 0.06
CA TYR A 303 -0.80 8.89 -0.75
C TYR A 303 0.71 9.12 -0.94
N VAL A 304 1.20 10.34 -0.75
CA VAL A 304 2.59 10.77 -1.00
C VAL A 304 3.13 11.65 0.13
N PRO A 305 3.03 11.24 1.42
CA PRO A 305 3.36 12.12 2.56
C PRO A 305 4.86 12.44 2.70
N SER A 306 5.74 11.63 2.10
CA SER A 306 7.20 11.73 2.24
C SER A 306 7.88 12.76 1.33
N HIS A 307 7.14 13.36 0.39
CA HIS A 307 7.66 14.43 -0.47
C HIS A 307 7.25 15.75 0.18
N GLY A 308 8.22 16.44 0.79
CA GLY A 308 8.03 17.61 1.65
C GLY A 308 6.83 18.48 1.25
N ILE A 309 5.83 18.54 2.13
CA ILE A 309 4.76 19.55 2.07
C ILE A 309 5.35 20.95 2.41
N SER A 310 6.53 20.96 3.02
CA SER A 310 7.25 22.12 3.53
C SER A 310 8.06 22.79 2.42
N GLU A 311 7.48 23.82 1.79
CA GLU A 311 8.13 25.08 1.34
C GLU A 311 7.35 25.82 0.22
N ILE A 312 6.30 25.24 -0.37
CA ILE A 312 5.65 25.84 -1.57
C ILE A 312 4.28 26.50 -1.29
N LEU A 313 3.76 26.39 -0.06
CA LEU A 313 2.36 26.73 0.25
C LEU A 313 2.10 28.14 0.80
N GLU A 314 3.09 29.03 0.85
CA GLU A 314 2.86 30.43 1.26
C GLU A 314 2.54 31.40 0.10
N VAL A 315 2.52 30.95 -1.16
CA VAL A 315 2.47 31.89 -2.31
C VAL A 315 1.12 31.95 -3.03
N HIS A 316 0.20 31.02 -2.81
CA HIS A 316 -1.11 31.04 -3.49
C HIS A 316 -2.22 31.36 -2.50
N GLY A 317 -2.41 32.66 -2.27
CA GLY A 317 -3.40 33.21 -1.35
C GLY A 317 -4.81 32.70 -1.61
N GLU A 318 -5.58 32.59 -0.53
CA GLU A 318 -6.99 32.14 -0.47
C GLU A 318 -7.97 33.02 -1.30
N THR A 319 -7.47 34.01 -2.04
CA THR A 319 -8.23 35.00 -2.82
C THR A 319 -8.22 34.74 -4.34
N ASP A 320 -7.59 33.67 -4.83
CA ASP A 320 -7.55 33.34 -6.27
C ASP A 320 -8.90 32.75 -6.75
N SER A 321 -9.71 33.59 -7.41
CA SER A 321 -11.02 33.22 -7.98
C SER A 321 -10.94 32.64 -9.40
N SER A 322 -9.74 32.30 -9.89
CA SER A 322 -9.58 31.74 -11.23
C SER A 322 -10.21 30.34 -11.35
N MET A 323 -10.59 30.00 -12.59
CA MET A 323 -11.17 28.72 -12.96
C MET A 323 -10.14 27.86 -13.68
N VAL A 324 -10.26 26.55 -13.50
CA VAL A 324 -9.37 25.52 -14.04
C VAL A 324 -10.19 24.57 -14.89
N SER A 325 -9.84 24.50 -16.18
CA SER A 325 -10.38 23.52 -17.12
C SER A 325 -9.86 22.11 -16.84
N PHE A 326 -10.49 21.11 -17.46
CA PHE A 326 -9.99 19.73 -17.34
C PHE A 326 -8.55 19.56 -17.85
N SER A 327 -8.16 20.27 -18.92
CA SER A 327 -6.81 20.16 -19.46
C SER A 327 -5.77 20.73 -18.50
N GLU A 328 -6.06 21.88 -17.90
CA GLU A 328 -5.19 22.47 -16.88
C GLU A 328 -5.12 21.57 -15.64
N PHE A 329 -6.26 21.04 -15.19
CA PHE A 329 -6.29 20.05 -14.10
C PHE A 329 -5.43 18.82 -14.39
N LEU A 330 -5.38 18.32 -15.63
CA LEU A 330 -4.50 17.20 -15.98
C LEU A 330 -3.03 17.58 -15.83
N THR A 331 -2.63 18.77 -16.29
CA THR A 331 -1.27 19.28 -16.08
C THR A 331 -0.94 19.36 -14.59
N MET A 332 -1.88 19.85 -13.78
CA MET A 332 -1.75 19.93 -12.33
C MET A 332 -1.61 18.54 -11.67
N PHE A 333 -2.43 17.59 -12.12
CA PHE A 333 -2.46 16.24 -11.58
C PHE A 333 -1.24 15.41 -11.98
N ASP A 334 -0.76 15.54 -13.21
CA ASP A 334 0.35 14.74 -13.73
C ASP A 334 1.72 15.31 -13.39
N ASP A 335 1.78 16.48 -12.76
CA ASP A 335 3.04 17.08 -12.34
C ASP A 335 3.80 16.16 -11.35
N PRO A 336 5.07 15.84 -11.63
CA PRO A 336 5.87 14.92 -10.81
C PRO A 336 6.24 15.51 -9.44
N ASP A 337 6.41 16.83 -9.36
CA ASP A 337 6.95 17.48 -8.18
C ASP A 337 5.82 17.82 -7.21
N TRP A 338 4.74 18.43 -7.71
CA TRP A 338 3.65 18.94 -6.87
C TRP A 338 2.31 18.25 -7.08
N GLY A 339 2.13 17.45 -8.13
CA GLY A 339 0.91 16.72 -8.44
C GLY A 339 0.86 15.29 -7.88
N PHE A 340 0.20 14.41 -8.62
CA PHE A 340 0.15 12.96 -8.43
C PHE A 340 0.90 12.21 -9.54
N GLY A 341 2.07 12.71 -9.93
CA GLY A 341 2.91 12.12 -10.98
C GLY A 341 3.32 10.65 -10.75
N ILE A 342 3.13 10.12 -9.54
CA ILE A 342 3.35 8.71 -9.20
C ILE A 342 2.34 7.74 -9.84
N MET A 343 1.26 8.23 -10.48
CA MET A 343 0.23 7.39 -11.14
C MET A 343 0.83 6.40 -12.14
N SER A 344 1.81 6.82 -12.94
CA SER A 344 2.48 5.95 -13.91
C SER A 344 3.20 4.77 -13.24
N THR A 345 3.89 5.04 -12.13
CA THR A 345 4.55 4.02 -11.29
C THR A 345 3.53 3.09 -10.63
N LEU A 346 2.41 3.62 -10.13
CA LEU A 346 1.32 2.80 -9.58
C LEU A 346 0.76 1.83 -10.63
N LEU A 347 0.50 2.31 -11.85
CA LEU A 347 0.01 1.46 -12.96
C LEU A 347 1.02 0.37 -13.35
N LYS A 348 2.34 0.68 -13.33
CA LYS A 348 3.37 -0.35 -13.52
C LYS A 348 3.26 -1.46 -12.46
N LEU A 349 3.03 -1.11 -11.19
CA LEU A 349 2.85 -2.09 -10.12
C LEU A 349 1.56 -2.89 -10.26
N GLU A 350 0.44 -2.23 -10.60
CA GLU A 350 -0.85 -2.88 -10.84
C GLU A 350 -0.73 -3.97 -11.94
N ASN A 351 -0.01 -3.67 -13.02
CA ASN A 351 0.22 -4.60 -14.13
C ASN A 351 1.31 -5.65 -13.82
N GLY A 352 2.28 -5.29 -12.98
CA GLY A 352 3.49 -6.08 -12.71
C GLY A 352 3.32 -7.22 -11.70
N ASP A 353 2.22 -7.27 -10.94
CA ASP A 353 2.01 -8.23 -9.84
C ASP A 353 2.19 -9.72 -10.23
N ARG A 354 2.08 -10.06 -11.52
CA ARG A 354 2.22 -11.43 -12.05
C ARG A 354 3.49 -11.65 -12.86
N ASN A 355 4.27 -10.61 -13.14
CA ASN A 355 5.46 -10.71 -13.97
C ASN A 355 6.59 -11.37 -13.18
N ARG A 356 7.10 -12.49 -13.70
CA ARG A 356 8.15 -13.28 -13.06
C ARG A 356 9.42 -13.24 -13.89
N HIS A 357 10.56 -13.07 -13.24
CA HIS A 357 11.87 -13.06 -13.89
C HIS A 357 12.58 -14.42 -13.83
N GLY A 358 11.84 -15.51 -14.05
CA GLY A 358 12.36 -16.88 -14.02
C GLY A 358 13.04 -17.24 -12.69
N ARG A 359 14.33 -17.63 -12.73
CA ARG A 359 15.13 -17.97 -11.54
C ARG A 359 15.86 -16.77 -10.90
N ARG A 360 15.60 -15.54 -11.36
CA ARG A 360 16.26 -14.35 -10.82
C ARG A 360 15.72 -14.05 -9.43
N VAL A 361 16.65 -13.86 -8.49
CA VAL A 361 16.35 -13.54 -7.09
C VAL A 361 16.93 -12.18 -6.74
N CYS A 362 16.29 -11.49 -5.80
CA CYS A 362 16.81 -10.27 -5.22
C CYS A 362 18.15 -10.55 -4.52
N ALA A 363 19.14 -9.68 -4.70
CA ALA A 363 20.45 -9.83 -4.11
C ALA A 363 20.45 -9.63 -2.59
N VAL A 364 19.47 -8.88 -2.07
CA VAL A 364 19.30 -8.60 -0.64
C VAL A 364 18.39 -9.64 0.02
N CYS A 365 17.09 -9.61 -0.26
CA CYS A 365 16.13 -10.50 0.43
C CYS A 365 16.14 -11.93 -0.09
N ARG A 366 16.88 -12.21 -1.18
CA ARG A 366 16.99 -13.53 -1.83
C ARG A 366 15.69 -14.10 -2.39
N TYR A 367 14.57 -13.40 -2.25
CA TYR A 367 13.28 -13.78 -2.80
C TYR A 367 13.25 -13.68 -4.34
N PRO A 368 12.51 -14.55 -5.05
CA PRO A 368 12.28 -14.41 -6.49
C PRO A 368 11.77 -13.02 -6.86
N VAL A 369 12.33 -12.40 -7.90
CA VAL A 369 11.88 -11.07 -8.31
C VAL A 369 10.54 -11.17 -9.05
N ILE A 370 9.51 -10.56 -8.46
CA ILE A 370 8.17 -10.41 -9.01
C ILE A 370 7.93 -8.92 -9.31
N GLY A 371 7.32 -8.62 -10.45
CA GLY A 371 7.14 -7.25 -10.95
C GLY A 371 8.42 -6.70 -11.56
N SER A 372 8.73 -5.43 -11.29
CA SER A 372 9.92 -4.80 -11.84
C SER A 372 11.21 -5.36 -11.21
N ARG A 373 12.21 -5.55 -12.05
CA ARG A 373 13.56 -5.97 -11.67
C ARG A 373 14.53 -4.83 -11.88
N PHE A 374 15.09 -4.31 -10.80
CA PHE A 374 16.10 -3.25 -10.84
C PHE A 374 17.48 -3.88 -10.88
N ARG A 375 18.15 -3.83 -12.02
CA ARG A 375 19.50 -4.36 -12.18
C ARG A 375 20.52 -3.23 -12.09
N GLU A 376 21.50 -3.38 -11.22
CA GLU A 376 22.62 -2.45 -11.15
C GLU A 376 23.55 -2.68 -12.37
N VAL A 377 24.05 -1.60 -12.97
CA VAL A 377 24.76 -1.66 -14.25
C VAL A 377 26.19 -2.17 -14.12
N LYS A 378 26.94 -1.82 -13.07
CA LYS A 378 28.36 -2.17 -12.93
C LYS A 378 28.57 -3.59 -12.38
N SER A 379 27.98 -3.89 -11.24
CA SER A 379 28.06 -5.15 -10.49
C SER A 379 26.96 -6.15 -10.86
N HIS A 380 25.98 -5.76 -11.67
CA HIS A 380 24.97 -6.65 -12.25
C HIS A 380 24.04 -7.38 -11.27
N PHE A 381 24.07 -7.05 -9.98
CA PHE A 381 23.11 -7.58 -9.01
C PHE A 381 21.71 -7.02 -9.29
N SER A 382 20.68 -7.74 -8.88
CA SER A 382 19.29 -7.34 -9.08
C SER A 382 18.57 -7.16 -7.75
N LEU A 383 17.73 -6.15 -7.65
CA LEU A 383 16.84 -5.88 -6.53
C LEU A 383 15.38 -6.06 -6.96
N CYS A 384 14.54 -6.51 -6.03
CA CYS A 384 13.09 -6.41 -6.17
C CYS A 384 12.62 -4.99 -5.81
N ASN A 385 11.35 -4.69 -6.12
CA ASN A 385 10.73 -3.40 -5.82
C ASN A 385 10.98 -2.92 -4.39
N GLN A 386 10.77 -3.80 -3.39
CA GLN A 386 10.91 -3.46 -1.97
C GLN A 386 12.36 -3.11 -1.60
N CYS A 387 13.33 -3.94 -1.97
CA CYS A 387 14.73 -3.68 -1.60
C CYS A 387 15.28 -2.45 -2.32
N TYR A 388 14.86 -2.21 -3.57
CA TYR A 388 15.22 -1.01 -4.30
C TYR A 388 14.61 0.26 -3.67
N SER A 389 13.30 0.26 -3.37
CA SER A 389 12.62 1.41 -2.73
C SER A 389 13.19 1.74 -1.35
N GLU A 390 13.59 0.72 -0.59
CA GLU A 390 14.23 0.87 0.72
C GLU A 390 15.73 1.23 0.62
N GLY A 391 16.34 1.21 -0.56
CA GLY A 391 17.77 1.54 -0.75
C GLY A 391 18.70 0.48 -0.16
N LYS A 392 18.24 -0.77 -0.09
CA LYS A 392 19.03 -1.89 0.44
C LYS A 392 19.95 -2.42 -0.65
N VAL A 393 21.25 -2.50 -0.35
CA VAL A 393 22.27 -3.08 -1.23
C VAL A 393 23.06 -4.17 -0.49
N PRO A 394 23.57 -5.20 -1.19
CA PRO A 394 24.44 -6.18 -0.55
C PRO A 394 25.77 -5.53 -0.11
N PRO A 395 26.32 -5.87 1.08
CA PRO A 395 27.55 -5.25 1.56
C PRO A 395 28.75 -5.49 0.63
N SER A 396 28.78 -6.67 -0.02
CA SER A 396 29.81 -7.06 -0.99
C SER A 396 29.88 -6.20 -2.25
N PHE A 397 28.88 -5.35 -2.50
CA PHE A 397 28.82 -4.47 -3.66
C PHE A 397 28.76 -2.99 -3.27
N LYS A 398 29.23 -2.65 -2.05
CA LYS A 398 29.24 -1.26 -1.57
C LYS A 398 30.02 -0.36 -2.55
N GLN A 399 29.35 0.69 -3.01
CA GLN A 399 29.84 1.71 -3.93
C GLN A 399 29.35 3.09 -3.49
N ASP A 400 30.03 4.13 -3.97
CA ASP A 400 29.65 5.52 -3.74
C ASP A 400 28.35 5.88 -4.46
N GLU A 401 28.17 5.38 -5.69
CA GLU A 401 26.96 5.57 -6.48
C GLU A 401 26.56 4.29 -7.21
N TYR A 402 25.25 4.09 -7.38
CA TYR A 402 24.67 2.95 -8.05
C TYR A 402 23.82 3.42 -9.22
N LYS A 403 23.98 2.78 -10.39
CA LYS A 403 23.17 3.06 -11.56
C LYS A 403 22.26 1.88 -11.81
N PHE A 404 20.95 2.08 -11.68
CA PHE A 404 19.97 1.03 -11.87
C PHE A 404 19.22 1.17 -13.18
N LYS A 405 18.96 0.03 -13.81
CA LYS A 405 18.04 -0.10 -14.94
C LYS A 405 16.88 -1.01 -14.56
N GLU A 406 15.67 -0.53 -14.82
CA GLU A 406 14.43 -1.26 -14.56
C GLU A 406 14.07 -2.18 -15.75
N TYR A 407 13.63 -3.39 -15.45
CA TYR A 407 13.05 -4.32 -16.42
C TYR A 407 11.69 -4.80 -15.91
N GLY A 408 10.63 -4.56 -16.68
CA GLY A 408 9.27 -5.05 -16.38
C GLY A 408 9.05 -6.50 -16.77
N SER A 409 9.88 -7.03 -17.67
CA SER A 409 9.86 -8.44 -18.09
C SER A 409 11.25 -8.96 -18.49
N GLU A 410 11.42 -10.29 -18.53
CA GLU A 410 12.67 -10.89 -19.05
C GLU A 410 12.83 -10.65 -20.55
N ALA A 411 11.75 -10.49 -21.31
CA ALA A 411 11.82 -10.16 -22.74
C ALA A 411 12.48 -8.80 -22.97
N GLU A 412 12.15 -7.79 -22.16
CA GLU A 412 12.81 -6.48 -22.20
C GLU A 412 14.30 -6.60 -21.86
N ALA A 413 14.64 -7.41 -20.86
CA ALA A 413 16.02 -7.63 -20.47
C ALA A 413 16.84 -8.36 -21.54
N MET A 414 16.22 -9.29 -22.29
CA MET A 414 16.86 -9.97 -23.42
C MET A 414 17.05 -9.02 -24.60
N LYS A 415 16.05 -8.22 -24.97
CA LYS A 415 16.15 -7.22 -26.04
C LYS A 415 17.32 -6.26 -25.81
N ASP A 416 17.46 -5.79 -24.57
CA ASP A 416 18.52 -4.88 -24.18
C ASP A 416 19.92 -5.51 -24.32
N LYS A 417 20.06 -6.78 -23.92
CA LYS A 417 21.32 -7.53 -24.14
C LYS A 417 21.63 -7.66 -25.62
N CYS A 418 20.65 -8.03 -26.46
CA CYS A 418 20.84 -8.19 -27.89
C CYS A 418 21.25 -6.88 -28.57
N MET A 419 20.61 -5.75 -28.22
CA MET A 419 20.97 -4.44 -28.76
C MET A 419 22.40 -4.03 -28.39
N TYR A 420 22.85 -4.36 -27.17
CA TYR A 420 24.23 -4.12 -26.75
C TYR A 420 25.23 -4.94 -27.59
N PHE A 421 24.92 -6.20 -27.91
CA PHE A 421 25.75 -7.02 -28.79
C PHE A 421 25.80 -6.47 -30.22
N THR A 422 24.68 -5.98 -30.77
CA THR A 422 24.64 -5.37 -32.10
C THR A 422 25.43 -4.06 -32.15
N LEU A 423 25.37 -3.25 -31.09
CA LEU A 423 26.16 -2.02 -30.98
C LEU A 423 27.66 -2.27 -30.81
N GLN A 424 28.06 -3.40 -30.21
CA GLN A 424 29.46 -3.81 -30.14
C GLN A 424 29.93 -4.44 -31.46
N SER A 425 29.09 -5.17 -32.18
CA SER A 425 29.45 -5.75 -33.48
C SER A 425 29.61 -4.71 -34.59
N HIS A 426 28.95 -3.54 -34.47
CA HIS A 426 29.17 -2.40 -35.38
C HIS A 426 30.36 -1.52 -34.98
N LYS A 427 31.08 -1.85 -33.90
CA LYS A 427 32.29 -1.15 -33.44
C LYS A 427 33.58 -1.96 -33.65
N SER A 428 33.56 -2.95 -34.53
CA SER A 428 34.76 -3.74 -34.84
C SER A 428 34.73 -4.29 -36.27
N PRO A 429 35.77 -4.08 -37.10
CA PRO A 429 36.79 -3.01 -37.12
C PRO A 429 36.39 -1.81 -37.99
#